data_AF-A0A7Y5KFA0-F1
#
_entry.id   AF-A0A7Y5KFA0-F1
#
_cell.length_a   1.000
_cell.length_b   1.000
_cell.length_c   1.000
_cell.angle_alpha   90.00
_cell.angle_beta   90.00
_cell.angle_gamma   90.00
#
_symmetry.space_group_name_H-M   'P 1'
#
loop_
_entity.id
_entity.type
_entity.pdbx_description
1 polymer ?
#
loop_
_entity_poly.entity_id
_entity_poly.type
_entity_poly.pdbx_seq_one_letter_code
_entity_poly.pdbx_strand_id
1 'polypeptide(L)'
;IAEAAGIKIPEDTRVLVARLAGVGKQYPLSMEKLSPVLALYVEDGWQKGCDRCMELLNFGGRGHTLGIHCNERDIILQFGLKKPAFRIIVNSPTAIGAVGYTTDLDPSMTLGCGSYGGNITSDNIGPVHLMNIKRVAWETKPLAKSRDTGAWRPSVSIESRSREAFPYQKALSSEVSRKGAAHAATPTVASSNSVETSRRDVSTPEPTAQKFGTSGMSAEQVDKIVTEFSKGR
;
A
#
# COMPACT_ATOMS: atom_id res chain seq x y z
N ILE A 1 -16.67 -30.67 -8.74
CA ILE A 1 -17.53 -29.70 -9.47
C ILE A 1 -18.19 -30.37 -10.67
N ALA A 2 -17.42 -30.86 -11.65
CA ALA A 2 -17.96 -31.49 -12.85
C ALA A 2 -18.86 -32.71 -12.54
N GLU A 3 -18.38 -33.64 -11.72
CA GLU A 3 -19.16 -34.78 -11.24
C GLU A 3 -20.45 -34.36 -10.53
N ALA A 4 -20.35 -33.41 -9.58
CA ALA A 4 -21.51 -32.87 -8.85
C ALA A 4 -22.53 -32.17 -9.78
N ALA A 5 -22.08 -31.66 -10.92
CA ALA A 5 -22.92 -31.05 -11.95
C ALA A 5 -23.36 -32.07 -13.03
N GLY A 6 -23.01 -33.35 -12.91
CA GLY A 6 -23.38 -34.41 -13.86
C GLY A 6 -22.70 -34.31 -15.23
N ILE A 7 -21.58 -33.57 -15.34
CA ILE A 7 -20.83 -33.38 -16.59
C ILE A 7 -19.54 -34.18 -16.58
N LYS A 8 -19.24 -34.84 -17.72
CA LYS A 8 -17.98 -35.56 -17.94
C LYS A 8 -16.97 -34.63 -18.60
N ILE A 9 -15.75 -34.62 -18.08
CA ILE A 9 -14.63 -33.81 -18.60
C ILE A 9 -13.33 -34.63 -18.60
N PRO A 10 -12.32 -34.26 -19.41
CA PRO A 10 -10.98 -34.84 -19.32
C PRO A 10 -10.33 -34.64 -17.94
N GLU A 11 -9.54 -35.61 -17.48
CA GLU A 11 -8.92 -35.59 -16.14
C GLU A 11 -7.89 -34.47 -15.94
N ASP A 12 -7.27 -33.99 -17.02
CA ASP A 12 -6.28 -32.92 -17.01
C ASP A 12 -6.91 -31.50 -17.06
N THR A 13 -8.24 -31.40 -17.04
CA THR A 13 -8.97 -30.13 -17.06
C THR A 13 -8.68 -29.30 -15.82
N ARG A 14 -8.09 -28.11 -16.00
CA ARG A 14 -7.76 -27.19 -14.90
C ARG A 14 -8.87 -26.21 -14.53
N VAL A 15 -9.63 -25.73 -15.51
CA VAL A 15 -10.65 -24.69 -15.34
C VAL A 15 -11.82 -24.97 -16.28
N LEU A 16 -13.03 -24.72 -15.80
CA LEU A 16 -14.25 -24.72 -16.62
C LEU A 16 -14.55 -23.31 -17.11
N VAL A 17 -14.91 -23.16 -18.38
CA VAL A 17 -15.27 -21.85 -18.96
C VAL A 17 -16.66 -21.95 -19.58
N ALA A 18 -17.56 -21.06 -19.17
CA ALA A 18 -18.92 -20.99 -19.69
C ALA A 18 -19.18 -19.64 -20.38
N ARG A 19 -19.62 -19.68 -21.64
CA ARG A 19 -20.08 -18.48 -22.33
C ARG A 19 -21.43 -18.04 -21.76
N LEU A 20 -21.57 -16.76 -21.44
CA LEU A 20 -22.81 -16.19 -20.89
C LEU A 20 -23.34 -15.06 -21.78
N ALA A 21 -24.67 -14.94 -21.84
CA ALA A 21 -25.35 -13.90 -22.60
C ALA A 21 -25.62 -12.62 -21.79
N GLY A 22 -25.54 -12.70 -20.45
CA GLY A 22 -25.82 -11.55 -19.60
C GLY A 22 -25.34 -11.71 -18.16
N VAL A 23 -25.62 -10.68 -17.36
CA VAL A 23 -25.26 -10.55 -15.95
C VAL A 23 -26.52 -10.48 -15.10
N GLY A 24 -26.50 -11.12 -13.94
CA GLY A 24 -27.60 -11.06 -12.97
C GLY A 24 -28.01 -12.42 -12.42
N LYS A 25 -29.08 -12.43 -11.61
CA LYS A 25 -29.59 -13.63 -10.94
C LYS A 25 -30.02 -14.73 -11.91
N GLN A 26 -30.51 -14.33 -13.08
CA GLN A 26 -30.90 -15.21 -14.19
C GLN A 26 -29.70 -15.84 -14.90
N TYR A 27 -28.49 -15.33 -14.66
CA TYR A 27 -27.22 -15.89 -15.13
C TYR A 27 -26.33 -16.20 -13.92
N PRO A 28 -26.56 -17.30 -13.17
CA PRO A 28 -25.87 -17.56 -11.91
C PRO A 28 -24.34 -17.54 -12.03
N LEU A 29 -23.78 -18.04 -13.13
CA LEU A 29 -22.33 -18.03 -13.35
C LEU A 29 -21.73 -16.62 -13.54
N SER A 30 -22.56 -15.57 -13.65
CA SER A 30 -22.11 -14.17 -13.67
C SER A 30 -21.72 -13.64 -12.28
N MET A 31 -22.12 -14.31 -11.20
CA MET A 31 -21.76 -13.95 -9.83
C MET A 31 -20.35 -14.44 -9.45
N GLU A 32 -19.91 -14.06 -8.26
CA GLU A 32 -18.70 -14.61 -7.64
C GLU A 32 -18.85 -16.11 -7.36
N LYS A 33 -17.87 -16.92 -7.77
CA LYS A 33 -17.96 -18.39 -7.76
C LYS A 33 -16.99 -19.09 -6.81
N LEU A 34 -15.94 -18.39 -6.35
CA LEU A 34 -14.87 -18.92 -5.49
C LEU A 34 -14.42 -20.36 -5.83
N SER A 35 -14.30 -20.65 -7.13
CA SER A 35 -14.02 -21.97 -7.69
C SER A 35 -13.39 -21.83 -9.09
N PRO A 36 -12.75 -22.88 -9.64
CA PRO A 36 -12.11 -22.84 -10.97
C PRO A 36 -13.14 -22.90 -12.12
N VAL A 37 -14.10 -21.97 -12.09
CA VAL A 37 -15.13 -21.77 -13.11
C VAL A 37 -15.12 -20.31 -13.53
N LEU A 38 -14.95 -20.05 -14.83
CA LEU A 38 -14.92 -18.71 -15.41
C LEU A 38 -16.13 -18.47 -16.31
N ALA A 39 -16.67 -17.26 -16.24
CA ALA A 39 -17.61 -16.76 -17.23
C ALA A 39 -16.84 -16.11 -18.39
N LEU A 40 -17.26 -16.38 -19.61
CA LEU A 40 -16.73 -15.76 -20.82
C LEU A 40 -17.81 -14.92 -21.49
N TYR A 41 -17.48 -13.65 -21.72
CA TYR A 41 -18.28 -12.73 -22.52
C TYR A 41 -17.47 -12.34 -23.74
N VAL A 42 -18.14 -12.15 -24.87
CA VAL A 42 -17.54 -11.61 -26.09
C VAL A 42 -18.31 -10.36 -26.44
N GLU A 43 -17.60 -9.25 -26.52
CA GLU A 43 -18.14 -7.95 -26.80
C GLU A 43 -17.37 -7.32 -27.97
N ASP A 44 -18.05 -6.48 -28.72
CA ASP A 44 -17.49 -5.80 -29.89
C ASP A 44 -16.88 -4.46 -29.48
N GLY A 45 -15.55 -4.47 -29.34
CA GLY A 45 -14.76 -3.32 -28.92
C GLY A 45 -14.68 -3.12 -27.40
N TRP A 46 -13.73 -2.28 -26.99
CA TRP A 46 -13.43 -2.08 -25.57
C TRP A 46 -14.52 -1.32 -24.83
N GLN A 47 -15.30 -0.48 -25.51
CA GLN A 47 -16.39 0.30 -24.91
C GLN A 47 -17.51 -0.62 -24.41
N LYS A 48 -17.98 -1.57 -25.25
CA LYS A 48 -18.96 -2.58 -24.83
C LYS A 48 -18.40 -3.49 -23.73
N GLY A 49 -17.12 -3.87 -23.84
CA GLY A 49 -16.43 -4.58 -22.74
C GLY A 49 -16.39 -3.77 -21.44
N CYS A 50 -16.18 -2.46 -21.53
CA CYS A 50 -16.22 -1.52 -20.42
C CYS A 50 -17.62 -1.49 -19.78
N ASP A 51 -18.69 -1.47 -20.57
CA ASP A 51 -20.07 -1.50 -20.08
C ASP A 51 -20.39 -2.85 -19.41
N ARG A 52 -19.96 -3.97 -20.01
CA ARG A 52 -20.09 -5.30 -19.40
C ARG A 52 -19.37 -5.41 -18.06
N CYS A 53 -18.17 -4.83 -17.95
CA CYS A 53 -17.44 -4.77 -16.68
C CYS A 53 -18.20 -3.93 -15.64
N MET A 54 -18.85 -2.83 -16.04
CA MET A 54 -19.70 -2.05 -15.13
C MET A 54 -20.87 -2.87 -14.62
N GLU A 55 -21.55 -3.64 -15.48
CA GLU A 55 -22.64 -4.53 -15.08
C GLU A 55 -22.18 -5.56 -14.04
N LEU A 56 -21.07 -6.25 -14.31
CA LEU A 56 -20.49 -7.25 -13.40
C LEU A 56 -20.13 -6.65 -12.04
N LEU A 57 -19.44 -5.49 -12.04
CA LEU A 57 -19.08 -4.80 -10.80
C LEU A 57 -20.34 -4.38 -10.04
N ASN A 58 -21.34 -3.81 -10.72
CA ASN A 58 -22.59 -3.40 -10.09
C ASN A 58 -23.41 -4.56 -9.52
N PHE A 59 -23.30 -5.76 -10.10
CA PHE A 59 -24.02 -6.92 -9.62
C PHE A 59 -23.44 -7.49 -8.32
N GLY A 60 -22.13 -7.40 -8.09
CA GLY A 60 -21.52 -7.92 -6.86
C GLY A 60 -20.04 -7.67 -6.63
N GLY A 61 -19.40 -6.76 -7.37
CA GLY A 61 -17.95 -6.52 -7.30
C GLY A 61 -17.53 -5.06 -7.04
N ARG A 62 -18.48 -4.15 -6.75
CA ARG A 62 -18.17 -2.71 -6.57
C ARG A 62 -17.13 -2.52 -5.47
N GLY A 63 -16.11 -1.72 -5.78
CA GLY A 63 -15.02 -1.35 -4.90
C GLY A 63 -13.87 -2.35 -4.83
N HIS A 64 -14.03 -3.59 -5.29
CA HIS A 64 -13.02 -4.61 -5.05
C HIS A 64 -11.86 -4.55 -6.07
N THR A 65 -11.91 -5.36 -7.13
CA THR A 65 -10.80 -5.51 -8.09
C THR A 65 -11.32 -5.63 -9.52
N LEU A 66 -10.58 -5.05 -10.47
CA LEU A 66 -10.73 -5.29 -11.90
C LEU A 66 -9.36 -5.61 -12.50
N GLY A 67 -9.33 -6.51 -13.48
CA GLY A 67 -8.14 -6.78 -14.30
C GLY A 67 -8.32 -6.29 -15.73
N ILE A 68 -7.26 -5.78 -16.34
CA ILE A 68 -7.21 -5.46 -17.76
C ILE A 68 -5.90 -5.96 -18.36
N HIS A 69 -6.02 -6.65 -19.49
CA HIS A 69 -4.88 -7.03 -20.33
C HIS A 69 -4.93 -6.19 -21.60
N CYS A 70 -4.06 -5.18 -21.71
CA CYS A 70 -4.08 -4.20 -22.78
C CYS A 70 -2.70 -3.50 -22.85
N ASN A 71 -2.31 -3.05 -24.04
CA ASN A 71 -1.09 -2.25 -24.23
C ASN A 71 -1.39 -0.78 -24.55
N GLU A 72 -2.65 -0.44 -24.85
CA GLU A 72 -3.08 0.92 -25.16
C GLU A 72 -3.35 1.71 -23.88
N ARG A 73 -2.47 2.67 -23.60
CA ARG A 73 -2.51 3.48 -22.39
C ARG A 73 -3.84 4.22 -22.20
N ASP A 74 -4.40 4.78 -23.26
CA ASP A 74 -5.64 5.54 -23.18
C ASP A 74 -6.81 4.67 -22.74
N ILE A 75 -6.91 3.43 -23.25
CA ILE A 75 -7.93 2.47 -22.83
C ILE A 75 -7.73 2.13 -21.34
N ILE A 76 -6.50 1.84 -20.92
CA ILE A 76 -6.19 1.54 -19.51
C ILE A 76 -6.62 2.68 -18.59
N LEU A 77 -6.31 3.93 -18.95
CA LEU A 77 -6.71 5.11 -18.20
C LEU A 77 -8.23 5.28 -18.15
N GLN A 78 -8.94 5.01 -19.25
CA GLN A 78 -10.40 5.05 -19.27
C GLN A 78 -11.01 4.02 -18.30
N PHE A 79 -10.44 2.81 -18.19
CA PHE A 79 -10.85 1.85 -17.18
C PHE A 79 -10.53 2.36 -15.77
N GLY A 80 -9.33 2.92 -15.57
CA GLY A 80 -8.89 3.60 -14.36
C GLY A 80 -9.89 4.63 -13.81
N LEU A 81 -10.37 5.51 -14.69
CA LEU A 81 -11.22 6.64 -14.33
C LEU A 81 -12.69 6.25 -14.14
N LYS A 82 -13.19 5.29 -14.92
CA LYS A 82 -14.63 5.00 -14.99
C LYS A 82 -15.07 3.84 -14.11
N LYS A 83 -14.19 2.89 -13.79
CA LYS A 83 -14.59 1.65 -13.12
C LYS A 83 -14.69 1.85 -11.61
N PRO A 84 -15.79 1.43 -10.96
CA PRO A 84 -15.92 1.51 -9.51
C PRO A 84 -15.17 0.34 -8.85
N ALA A 85 -13.86 0.28 -9.01
CA ALA A 85 -12.97 -0.70 -8.40
C ALA A 85 -11.69 -0.01 -7.92
N PHE A 86 -11.22 -0.35 -6.72
CA PHE A 86 -10.08 0.35 -6.12
C PHE A 86 -8.73 -0.29 -6.42
N ARG A 87 -8.72 -1.52 -6.96
CA ARG A 87 -7.53 -2.16 -7.52
C ARG A 87 -7.78 -2.48 -8.98
N ILE A 88 -7.08 -1.79 -9.87
CA ILE A 88 -7.13 -2.05 -11.32
C ILE A 88 -5.79 -2.63 -11.72
N ILE A 89 -5.77 -3.94 -11.96
CA ILE A 89 -4.57 -4.71 -12.22
C ILE A 89 -4.34 -4.76 -13.73
N VAL A 90 -3.24 -4.18 -14.17
CA VAL A 90 -2.88 -4.10 -15.59
C VAL A 90 -1.85 -5.18 -15.89
N ASN A 91 -2.14 -6.03 -16.90
CA ASN A 91 -1.21 -7.03 -17.42
C ASN A 91 -0.60 -7.98 -16.37
N SER A 92 -1.34 -8.31 -15.30
CA SER A 92 -0.87 -9.16 -14.20
C SER A 92 -2.03 -10.01 -13.64
N PRO A 93 -1.76 -11.21 -13.07
CA PRO A 93 -2.82 -12.03 -12.47
C PRO A 93 -3.56 -11.27 -11.37
N THR A 94 -4.89 -11.14 -11.48
CA THR A 94 -5.67 -10.24 -10.62
C THR A 94 -5.63 -10.61 -9.14
N ALA A 95 -5.75 -11.89 -8.81
CA ALA A 95 -5.76 -12.35 -7.42
C ALA A 95 -4.44 -12.03 -6.70
N ILE A 96 -3.31 -12.35 -7.34
CA ILE A 96 -1.97 -12.17 -6.77
C ILE A 96 -1.49 -10.72 -6.92
N GLY A 97 -1.92 -10.03 -7.97
CA GLY A 97 -1.62 -8.62 -8.17
C GLY A 97 -2.34 -7.72 -7.17
N ALA A 98 -3.63 -7.99 -6.90
CA ALA A 98 -4.44 -7.20 -5.97
C ALA A 98 -3.94 -7.24 -4.52
N VAL A 99 -3.34 -8.35 -4.11
CA VAL A 99 -2.75 -8.51 -2.77
C VAL A 99 -1.35 -7.92 -2.65
N GLY A 100 -0.81 -7.32 -3.73
CA GLY A 100 0.51 -6.67 -3.71
C GLY A 100 1.71 -7.60 -3.84
N TYR A 101 1.56 -8.79 -4.45
CA TYR A 101 2.70 -9.69 -4.68
C TYR A 101 3.35 -9.47 -6.05
N THR A 102 2.56 -9.39 -7.12
CA THR A 102 3.07 -9.09 -8.48
C THR A 102 2.95 -7.61 -8.86
N THR A 103 2.53 -6.75 -7.94
CA THR A 103 2.40 -5.30 -8.16
C THR A 103 2.91 -4.55 -6.92
N ASP A 104 3.19 -3.26 -7.07
CA ASP A 104 3.65 -2.38 -5.97
C ASP A 104 2.50 -1.85 -5.09
N LEU A 105 1.38 -2.56 -5.04
CA LEU A 105 0.36 -2.30 -4.02
C LEU A 105 0.85 -2.78 -2.66
N ASP A 106 0.41 -2.14 -1.57
CA ASP A 106 0.76 -2.59 -0.23
C ASP A 106 0.36 -4.07 -0.04
N PRO A 107 1.27 -4.95 0.42
CA PRO A 107 0.96 -6.35 0.62
C PRO A 107 -0.13 -6.55 1.66
N SER A 108 -1.26 -7.17 1.28
CA SER A 108 -2.36 -7.43 2.21
C SER A 108 -3.31 -8.53 1.74
N MET A 109 -3.88 -9.26 2.69
CA MET A 109 -5.00 -10.20 2.48
C MET A 109 -6.35 -9.61 2.93
N THR A 110 -6.37 -8.36 3.40
CA THR A 110 -7.60 -7.63 3.73
C THR A 110 -7.69 -6.41 2.83
N LEU A 111 -8.60 -6.48 1.85
CA LEU A 111 -8.70 -5.52 0.76
C LEU A 111 -9.94 -4.65 0.96
N GLY A 112 -9.75 -3.37 1.30
CA GLY A 112 -10.85 -2.43 1.51
C GLY A 112 -11.62 -2.15 0.23
N CYS A 113 -12.94 -2.29 0.23
CA CYS A 113 -13.79 -1.99 -0.93
C CYS A 113 -14.32 -0.56 -0.94
N GLY A 114 -13.74 0.34 -0.12
CA GLY A 114 -14.14 1.73 0.05
C GLY A 114 -15.63 1.91 0.38
N SER A 115 -16.12 3.15 0.26
CA SER A 115 -17.52 3.47 0.57
C SER A 115 -18.52 2.73 -0.31
N TYR A 116 -18.13 2.34 -1.54
CA TYR A 116 -18.97 1.51 -2.42
C TYR A 116 -19.30 0.15 -1.81
N GLY A 117 -18.37 -0.45 -1.06
CA GLY A 117 -18.56 -1.70 -0.33
C GLY A 117 -18.91 -1.51 1.15
N GLY A 118 -19.24 -0.29 1.58
CA GLY A 118 -19.52 -0.01 3.00
C GLY A 118 -18.29 -0.03 3.91
N ASN A 119 -17.08 0.10 3.36
CA ASN A 119 -15.84 0.16 4.12
C ASN A 119 -15.36 1.60 4.31
N ILE A 120 -14.61 1.83 5.40
CA ILE A 120 -14.03 3.14 5.72
C ILE A 120 -12.85 3.53 4.81
N THR A 121 -12.16 2.54 4.23
CA THR A 121 -11.03 2.73 3.31
C THR A 121 -11.12 1.79 2.12
N SER A 122 -10.49 2.19 1.02
CA SER A 122 -10.24 1.41 -0.19
C SER A 122 -8.87 0.70 -0.18
N ASP A 123 -8.04 0.99 0.82
CA ASP A 123 -6.64 0.58 0.84
C ASP A 123 -6.50 -0.92 1.03
N ASN A 124 -5.31 -1.42 0.66
CA ASN A 124 -4.82 -2.68 1.16
C ASN A 124 -4.43 -2.47 2.62
N ILE A 125 -5.09 -3.18 3.54
CA ILE A 125 -4.90 -2.91 4.97
C ILE A 125 -3.49 -3.34 5.40
N GLY A 126 -2.65 -2.35 5.71
CA GLY A 126 -1.35 -2.51 6.34
C GLY A 126 -1.26 -1.97 7.79
N PRO A 127 -0.09 -2.04 8.43
CA PRO A 127 0.11 -1.70 9.85
C PRO A 127 -0.30 -0.27 10.24
N VAL A 128 -0.21 0.69 9.32
CA VAL A 128 -0.60 2.10 9.56
C VAL A 128 -2.08 2.24 9.94
N HIS A 129 -2.94 1.34 9.47
CA HIS A 129 -4.37 1.32 9.79
C HIS A 129 -4.65 0.84 11.22
N LEU A 130 -3.67 0.21 11.88
CA LEU A 130 -3.79 -0.35 13.23
C LEU A 130 -3.19 0.57 14.31
N MET A 131 -2.75 1.77 13.92
CA MET A 131 -2.11 2.72 14.82
C MET A 131 -2.92 4.01 14.96
N ASN A 132 -3.08 4.45 16.21
CA ASN A 132 -3.60 5.78 16.50
C ASN A 132 -2.45 6.80 16.49
N ILE A 133 -2.65 7.92 15.80
CA ILE A 133 -1.67 9.02 15.75
C ILE A 133 -2.08 10.11 16.75
N LYS A 134 -1.33 10.22 17.85
CA LYS A 134 -1.45 11.33 18.81
C LYS A 134 -0.68 12.55 18.29
N ARG A 135 -1.34 13.71 18.20
CA ARG A 135 -0.74 14.97 17.74
C ARG A 135 -0.66 15.97 18.90
N VAL A 136 0.55 16.46 19.19
CA VAL A 136 0.78 17.59 20.10
C VAL A 136 0.98 18.83 19.23
N ALA A 137 0.07 19.78 19.33
CA ALA A 137 0.06 20.98 18.50
C ALA A 137 0.19 22.22 19.38
N TRP A 138 1.20 23.05 19.10
CA TRP A 138 1.34 24.39 19.70
C TRP A 138 0.57 25.41 18.87
N GLU A 139 0.08 26.46 19.53
CA GLU A 139 -0.58 27.59 18.86
C GLU A 139 0.41 28.28 17.91
N THR A 140 0.01 28.46 16.65
CA THR A 140 0.81 29.16 15.63
C THR A 140 0.15 30.46 15.15
N LYS A 141 -1.15 30.61 15.39
CA LYS A 141 -1.93 31.78 14.98
C LYS A 141 -2.88 32.15 16.11
N PRO A 142 -2.57 33.16 16.92
CA PRO A 142 -3.42 33.54 18.04
C PRO A 142 -4.74 34.14 17.54
N LEU A 143 -5.86 33.68 18.12
CA LEU A 143 -7.21 34.15 17.77
C LEU A 143 -7.44 35.62 18.15
N ALA A 144 -6.74 36.11 19.18
CA ALA A 144 -6.70 37.51 19.54
C ALA A 144 -5.28 38.05 19.37
N LYS A 145 -5.12 39.23 18.76
CA LYS A 145 -3.89 40.01 18.97
C LYS A 145 -3.79 40.22 20.47
N SER A 146 -2.66 39.87 21.10
CA SER A 146 -2.50 40.11 22.53
C SER A 146 -2.80 41.59 22.79
N ARG A 147 -3.86 41.87 23.55
CA ARG A 147 -3.97 43.18 24.18
C ARG A 147 -2.73 43.29 25.06
N ASP A 148 -1.96 44.33 24.83
CA ASP A 148 -0.71 44.57 25.55
C ASP A 148 -1.05 44.86 27.02
N THR A 149 -1.22 43.81 27.81
CA THR A 149 -1.52 43.90 29.23
C THR A 149 -0.24 43.66 30.03
N GLY A 150 0.85 44.37 29.71
CA GLY A 150 2.04 44.58 30.57
C GLY A 150 2.65 43.38 31.31
N ALA A 151 2.31 42.15 30.93
CA ALA A 151 2.63 40.96 31.72
C ALA A 151 3.94 40.36 31.20
N TRP A 152 4.97 40.49 32.03
CA TRP A 152 6.33 40.01 31.81
C TRP A 152 6.38 38.54 31.36
N ARG A 153 7.16 38.26 30.31
CA ARG A 153 7.46 36.89 29.81
C ARG A 153 8.96 36.63 29.88
N PRO A 154 9.43 35.51 30.46
CA PRO A 154 10.84 35.15 30.47
C PRO A 154 11.30 34.69 29.07
N SER A 155 12.50 35.10 28.66
CA SER A 155 13.09 34.79 27.35
C SER A 155 14.00 33.56 27.41
N VAL A 156 13.69 32.52 26.62
CA VAL A 156 14.59 31.38 26.38
C VAL A 156 14.93 31.31 24.89
N SER A 157 16.19 31.56 24.53
CA SER A 157 16.66 31.55 23.14
C SER A 157 16.96 30.13 22.65
N ILE A 158 16.26 29.66 21.61
CA ILE A 158 16.55 28.39 20.91
C ILE A 158 16.94 28.69 19.46
N GLU A 159 18.16 28.37 19.05
CA GLU A 159 18.62 28.50 17.67
C GLU A 159 17.97 27.45 16.75
N SER A 160 17.17 27.89 15.78
CA SER A 160 16.52 27.02 14.79
C SER A 160 17.44 26.76 13.59
N ARG A 161 17.88 25.50 13.37
CA ARG A 161 18.47 25.09 12.09
C ARG A 161 17.38 24.91 11.02
N SER A 162 17.65 25.41 9.82
CA SER A 162 16.79 25.32 8.63
C SER A 162 16.48 23.86 8.28
N ARG A 163 15.20 23.57 8.04
CA ARG A 163 14.72 22.25 7.65
C ARG A 163 15.15 21.92 6.22
N GLU A 164 16.04 20.95 6.05
CA GLU A 164 15.91 20.03 4.92
C GLU A 164 14.86 18.98 5.30
N ALA A 165 13.83 18.83 4.47
CA ALA A 165 12.77 17.87 4.70
C ALA A 165 13.07 16.59 3.91
N PHE A 166 13.37 15.47 4.58
CA PHE A 166 13.56 14.18 3.89
C PHE A 166 13.40 12.95 4.82
N PRO A 167 13.19 11.75 4.25
CA PRO A 167 11.89 11.12 4.10
C PRO A 167 11.77 9.95 5.10
N TYR A 168 10.97 10.10 6.14
CA TYR A 168 10.73 9.13 7.24
C TYR A 168 11.90 8.82 8.23
N GLN A 169 13.13 9.33 8.05
CA GLN A 169 14.32 8.50 8.36
C GLN A 169 15.18 8.71 9.62
N LYS A 170 14.94 9.65 10.54
CA LYS A 170 15.70 9.64 11.83
C LYS A 170 14.99 8.77 12.87
N ALA A 171 14.63 7.54 12.48
CA ALA A 171 14.15 6.54 13.42
C ALA A 171 15.19 6.44 14.55
N LEU A 172 14.77 6.70 15.79
CA LEU A 172 15.40 6.18 17.01
C LEU A 172 16.82 6.66 17.39
N SER A 173 17.59 7.30 16.53
CA SER A 173 18.98 7.67 16.89
C SER A 173 18.99 9.01 17.65
N SER A 174 19.31 9.12 18.93
CA SER A 174 19.95 8.16 19.83
C SER A 174 19.73 8.54 21.31
N GLU A 175 18.99 9.61 21.59
CA GLU A 175 19.04 10.29 22.87
C GLU A 175 17.74 11.08 23.16
N VAL A 176 16.68 10.41 23.61
CA VAL A 176 16.04 10.88 24.86
C VAL A 176 17.00 10.47 26.01
N SER A 177 18.25 10.88 25.87
CA SER A 177 19.28 10.79 26.87
C SER A 177 19.01 12.01 27.72
N ARG A 178 18.28 11.70 28.80
CA ARG A 178 18.43 12.35 30.10
C ARG A 178 17.88 13.77 30.19
N LYS A 179 16.66 13.83 30.73
CA LYS A 179 16.20 14.84 31.70
C LYS A 179 16.21 16.31 31.24
N GLY A 180 15.03 16.91 31.27
CA GLY A 180 14.90 18.24 31.86
C GLY A 180 14.25 19.32 30.99
N ALA A 181 13.09 19.77 31.49
CA ALA A 181 12.77 21.17 31.74
C ALA A 181 12.49 22.15 30.57
N ALA A 182 11.21 22.54 30.51
CA ALA A 182 10.71 23.92 30.65
C ALA A 182 10.88 24.97 29.52
N HIS A 183 9.71 25.47 29.08
CA HIS A 183 9.32 26.85 28.72
C HIS A 183 9.97 27.65 27.57
N ALA A 184 9.08 28.05 26.63
CA ALA A 184 8.85 29.40 26.04
C ALA A 184 9.85 30.14 25.09
N ALA A 185 9.38 30.29 23.83
CA ALA A 185 9.46 31.43 22.87
C ALA A 185 10.75 31.77 22.06
N THR A 186 10.55 31.99 20.75
CA THR A 186 11.47 32.38 19.64
C THR A 186 12.06 33.81 19.77
N PRO A 187 13.26 34.15 19.21
CA PRO A 187 13.33 35.01 18.00
C PRO A 187 14.59 34.86 17.06
N THR A 188 14.70 35.79 16.09
CA THR A 188 15.25 35.78 14.71
C THR A 188 16.75 36.14 14.42
N VAL A 189 17.33 35.44 13.41
CA VAL A 189 18.11 35.82 12.17
C VAL A 189 19.36 36.74 12.18
N ALA A 190 20.50 36.27 11.62
CA ALA A 190 21.31 36.92 10.56
C ALA A 190 22.47 36.04 10.01
N SER A 191 22.90 36.34 8.78
CA SER A 191 23.71 35.58 7.80
C SER A 191 25.24 35.51 7.99
N SER A 192 25.89 34.48 7.44
CA SER A 192 26.85 34.58 6.30
C SER A 192 27.87 33.42 6.23
N ASN A 193 28.36 33.20 5.00
CA ASN A 193 29.57 32.51 4.57
C ASN A 193 29.51 31.02 4.19
N SER A 194 30.41 30.72 3.25
CA SER A 194 30.29 29.83 2.10
C SER A 194 31.49 28.88 2.01
N VAL A 195 31.39 27.87 1.12
CA VAL A 195 32.48 27.01 0.56
C VAL A 195 32.90 25.86 1.50
N GLU A 196 33.12 24.58 1.15
CA GLU A 196 33.34 23.79 -0.08
C GLU A 196 32.97 22.33 0.24
N THR A 197 32.45 21.54 -0.71
CA THR A 197 32.37 20.06 -0.56
C THR A 197 33.34 19.39 -1.53
N SER A 198 34.38 18.74 -0.99
CA SER A 198 35.24 17.88 -1.81
C SER A 198 34.50 16.59 -2.14
N ARG A 199 34.47 16.27 -3.44
CA ARG A 199 34.05 14.95 -3.93
C ARG A 199 35.10 13.93 -3.49
N ARG A 200 34.66 12.84 -2.86
CA ARG A 200 35.47 11.63 -2.75
C ARG A 200 34.83 10.53 -3.59
N ASP A 201 35.66 9.99 -4.47
CA ASP A 201 35.38 8.92 -5.39
C ASP A 201 34.91 7.64 -4.70
N VAL A 202 34.01 6.94 -5.39
CA VAL A 202 33.56 5.59 -5.04
C VAL A 202 34.66 4.61 -5.41
N SER A 203 35.23 3.92 -4.41
CA SER A 203 36.02 2.71 -4.61
C SER A 203 35.24 1.50 -4.09
N THR A 204 35.03 0.50 -4.94
CA THR A 204 34.51 -0.84 -4.64
C THR A 204 35.37 -1.60 -3.62
N PRO A 205 34.77 -2.34 -2.67
CA PRO A 205 35.46 -3.43 -1.99
C PRO A 205 34.95 -4.83 -2.42
N GLU A 206 35.92 -5.74 -2.45
CA GLU A 206 35.90 -7.18 -2.77
C GLU A 206 35.04 -8.08 -1.85
N PRO A 207 34.77 -9.35 -2.24
CA PRO A 207 33.71 -10.16 -1.67
C PRO A 207 34.07 -10.71 -0.29
N THR A 208 33.25 -10.41 0.72
CA THR A 208 33.34 -11.02 2.05
C THR A 208 32.02 -11.66 2.46
N ALA A 209 32.14 -12.77 3.21
CA ALA A 209 31.11 -13.77 3.52
C ALA A 209 29.72 -13.21 3.86
N GLN A 210 28.71 -13.83 3.25
CA GLN A 210 27.30 -13.47 3.33
C GLN A 210 26.77 -13.64 4.77
N LYS A 211 26.53 -12.53 5.47
CA LYS A 211 25.86 -12.49 6.77
C LYS A 211 24.35 -12.35 6.56
N PHE A 212 23.55 -13.16 7.26
CA PHE A 212 22.09 -13.12 7.18
C PHE A 212 21.48 -12.47 8.44
N GLY A 213 20.48 -11.62 8.23
CA GLY A 213 19.76 -10.90 9.30
C GLY A 213 20.44 -9.62 9.81
N THR A 214 19.68 -8.76 10.49
CA THR A 214 20.13 -7.45 11.00
C THR A 214 21.18 -7.54 12.12
N SER A 215 21.34 -8.71 12.74
CA SER A 215 22.32 -8.99 13.80
C SER A 215 23.53 -9.83 13.34
N GLY A 216 23.62 -10.19 12.06
CA GLY A 216 24.77 -10.93 11.50
C GLY A 216 24.94 -12.34 12.07
N MET A 217 23.95 -13.20 11.86
CA MET A 217 24.01 -14.60 12.28
C MET A 217 24.88 -15.41 11.31
N SER A 218 25.67 -16.36 11.84
CA SER A 218 26.44 -17.28 11.00
C SER A 218 25.54 -18.36 10.38
N ALA A 219 25.96 -18.94 9.25
CA ALA A 219 25.21 -20.01 8.58
C ALA A 219 24.94 -21.22 9.51
N GLU A 220 25.88 -21.53 10.39
CA GLU A 220 25.77 -22.60 11.38
C GLU A 220 24.66 -22.35 12.42
N GLN A 221 24.41 -21.08 12.78
CA GLN A 221 23.33 -20.73 13.70
C GLN A 221 21.95 -20.87 13.04
N VAL A 222 21.86 -20.61 11.72
CA VAL A 222 20.62 -20.78 10.94
C VAL A 222 20.25 -22.26 10.86
N ASP A 223 21.21 -23.13 10.53
CA ASP A 223 20.97 -24.59 10.47
C ASP A 223 20.55 -25.17 11.82
N LYS A 224 21.11 -24.65 12.92
CA LYS A 224 20.74 -25.08 14.27
C LYS A 224 19.29 -24.73 14.59
N ILE A 225 18.83 -23.54 14.22
CA ILE A 225 17.44 -23.10 14.40
C ILE A 225 16.48 -23.94 13.55
N VAL A 226 16.82 -24.21 12.29
CA VAL A 226 16.01 -25.04 11.39
C VAL A 226 15.89 -26.47 11.92
N THR A 227 16.97 -27.01 12.48
CA THR A 227 16.99 -28.36 13.05
C THR A 227 16.17 -28.46 14.34
N GLU A 228 16.24 -27.45 15.22
CA GLU A 228 15.42 -27.41 16.44
C GLU A 228 13.91 -27.27 16.12
N PHE A 229 13.55 -26.43 15.15
CA PHE A 229 12.15 -26.29 14.72
C PHE A 229 11.57 -27.56 14.08
N SER A 230 12.42 -28.40 13.49
CA SER A 230 11.98 -29.64 12.83
C SER A 230 11.81 -30.80 13.81
N LYS A 231 12.41 -30.74 15.01
CA LYS A 231 12.29 -31.79 16.05
C LYS A 231 11.11 -31.57 17.02
N GLY A 232 10.44 -30.43 16.95
CA GLY A 232 9.30 -30.08 17.80
C GLY A 232 7.92 -30.38 17.21
N ARG A 233 7.83 -31.26 16.21
CA ARG A 233 6.57 -31.71 15.60
C ARG A 233 6.40 -33.21 15.73
#